data_AF-A0A3S9N0D3-F1
#
_entry.id   AF-A0A3S9N0D3-F1
#
_cell.length_a   1.000
_cell.length_b   1.000
_cell.length_c   1.000
_cell.angle_alpha   90.00
_cell.angle_beta   90.00
_cell.angle_gamma   90.00
#
_symmetry.space_group_name_H-M   'P 1'
#
loop_
_entity.id
_entity.type
_entity.pdbx_description
1 polymer ?
#
loop_
_entity_poly.entity_id
_entity_poly.type
_entity_poly.pdbx_seq_one_letter_code
_entity_poly.pdbx_strand_id
1 'polypeptide(L)'
;MSTENQSNRASEAFLKKLKRISKLRPNKFKELKSTFDKIKDLNDVKRNYGVSVIIKLNANVLRLKNRPTRSQVTDINDMMLYNHSTLSLEEFHYALQHARWRTFDRKVDHFGHFDATYVADVILAYKEWINRRKKT
;
A
#
# COMPACT_ATOMS: atom_id res chain seq x y z
N MET A 1 7.93 -13.78 -27.63
CA MET A 1 6.46 -13.55 -27.57
C MET A 1 5.75 -14.22 -26.37
N SER A 2 6.35 -15.18 -25.65
CA SER A 2 5.70 -15.89 -24.53
C SER A 2 5.88 -15.23 -23.16
N THR A 3 7.04 -14.62 -22.89
CA THR A 3 7.39 -13.98 -21.61
C THR A 3 6.66 -12.67 -21.35
N GLU A 4 6.46 -11.87 -22.40
CA GLU A 4 5.78 -10.57 -22.33
C GLU A 4 4.28 -10.71 -22.01
N ASN A 5 3.62 -11.71 -22.60
CA ASN A 5 2.22 -12.05 -22.31
C ASN A 5 2.02 -12.57 -20.88
N GLN A 6 3.00 -13.30 -20.31
CA GLN A 6 2.93 -13.76 -18.92
C GLN A 6 3.13 -12.62 -17.92
N SER A 7 4.06 -11.70 -18.19
CA SER A 7 4.30 -10.50 -17.37
C SER A 7 3.07 -9.59 -17.29
N ASN A 8 2.40 -9.38 -18.44
CA ASN A 8 1.17 -8.58 -18.51
C ASN A 8 0.02 -9.22 -17.71
N ARG A 9 -0.19 -10.54 -17.84
CA ARG A 9 -1.21 -11.27 -17.06
C ARG A 9 -0.94 -11.24 -15.56
N ALA A 10 0.31 -11.40 -15.13
CA ALA A 10 0.68 -11.33 -13.72
C ALA A 10 0.42 -9.92 -13.14
N SER A 11 0.74 -8.89 -13.92
CA SER A 11 0.46 -7.49 -13.58
C SER A 11 -1.04 -7.23 -13.42
N GLU A 12 -1.86 -7.69 -14.36
CA GLU A 12 -3.32 -7.57 -14.29
C GLU A 12 -3.92 -8.32 -13.10
N ALA A 13 -3.45 -9.55 -12.85
CA ALA A 13 -3.89 -10.34 -11.71
C ALA A 13 -3.58 -9.65 -10.38
N PHE A 14 -2.38 -9.06 -10.26
CA PHE A 14 -1.99 -8.27 -9.10
C PHE A 14 -2.87 -7.04 -8.92
N LEU A 15 -3.09 -6.26 -9.98
CA LEU A 15 -3.99 -5.09 -9.94
C LEU A 15 -5.43 -5.48 -9.55
N LYS A 16 -5.94 -6.60 -10.07
CA LYS A 16 -7.26 -7.13 -9.71
C LYS A 16 -7.32 -7.56 -8.25
N LYS A 17 -6.24 -8.19 -7.73
CA LYS A 17 -6.10 -8.55 -6.31
C LYS A 17 -6.17 -7.30 -5.43
N LEU A 18 -5.39 -6.26 -5.74
CA LEU A 18 -5.40 -4.99 -4.99
C LEU A 18 -6.79 -4.35 -4.95
N LYS A 19 -7.45 -4.21 -6.12
CA LYS A 19 -8.81 -3.67 -6.23
C LYS A 19 -9.85 -4.46 -5.43
N ARG A 20 -9.69 -5.79 -5.33
CA ARG A 20 -10.59 -6.64 -4.54
C ARG A 20 -10.36 -6.43 -3.05
N ILE A 21 -9.10 -6.42 -2.62
CA ILE A 21 -8.72 -6.31 -1.21
C ILE A 21 -9.13 -4.97 -0.63
N SER A 22 -8.99 -3.88 -1.39
CA SER A 22 -9.34 -2.55 -0.92
C SER A 22 -10.83 -2.31 -0.75
N LYS A 23 -11.68 -3.22 -1.26
CA LYS A 23 -13.13 -3.20 -1.04
C LYS A 23 -13.57 -4.06 0.15
N LEU A 24 -12.64 -4.76 0.80
CA LEU A 24 -12.97 -5.61 1.94
C LEU A 24 -13.34 -4.76 3.15
N ARG A 25 -14.40 -5.20 3.84
CA ARG A 25 -14.74 -4.66 5.16
C ARG A 25 -13.58 -4.90 6.14
N PRO A 26 -13.36 -4.00 7.12
CA PRO A 26 -12.32 -4.10 8.13
C PRO A 26 -12.09 -5.49 8.72
N ASN A 27 -13.15 -6.15 9.21
CA ASN A 27 -13.04 -7.45 9.86
C ASN A 27 -12.52 -8.52 8.89
N LYS A 28 -13.05 -8.52 7.66
CA LYS A 28 -12.62 -9.49 6.65
C LYS A 28 -11.19 -9.27 6.20
N PHE A 29 -10.78 -8.01 6.10
CA PHE A 29 -9.40 -7.66 5.82
C PHE A 29 -8.46 -8.12 6.95
N LYS A 30 -8.84 -7.89 8.22
CA LYS A 30 -8.09 -8.34 9.42
C LYS A 30 -7.88 -9.85 9.44
N GLU A 31 -8.90 -10.63 9.07
CA GLU A 31 -8.78 -12.10 8.94
C GLU A 31 -7.78 -12.53 7.87
N LEU A 32 -7.77 -11.84 6.72
CA LEU A 32 -6.97 -12.25 5.56
C LEU A 32 -5.51 -11.78 5.62
N LYS A 33 -5.21 -10.70 6.35
CA LYS A 33 -3.89 -10.04 6.31
C LYS A 33 -2.71 -10.96 6.68
N SER A 34 -2.95 -11.98 7.49
CA SER A 34 -1.95 -12.97 7.90
C SER A 34 -1.55 -13.91 6.76
N THR A 35 -2.35 -14.02 5.71
CA THR A 35 -2.11 -14.90 4.55
C THR A 35 -1.32 -14.23 3.43
N PHE A 36 -0.98 -12.95 3.57
CA PHE A 36 -0.24 -12.19 2.56
C PHE A 36 1.26 -12.24 2.83
N ASP A 37 2.04 -12.47 1.78
CA ASP A 37 3.51 -12.42 1.81
C ASP A 37 3.99 -11.04 2.27
N LYS A 38 4.93 -11.01 3.21
CA LYS A 38 5.46 -9.73 3.72
C LYS A 38 6.50 -9.18 2.77
N ILE A 39 6.68 -7.87 2.79
CA ILE A 39 7.63 -7.16 1.92
C ILE A 39 9.05 -7.72 2.07
N LYS A 40 9.47 -8.09 3.29
CA LYS A 40 10.78 -8.74 3.53
C LYS A 40 10.93 -10.11 2.85
N ASP A 41 9.83 -10.79 2.54
CA ASP A 41 9.82 -12.14 1.97
C ASP A 41 9.71 -12.10 0.42
N LEU A 42 9.52 -10.91 -0.16
CA LEU A 42 9.44 -10.71 -1.61
C LEU A 42 10.84 -10.47 -2.19
N ASN A 43 11.06 -10.95 -3.42
CA ASN A 43 12.25 -10.55 -4.17
C ASN A 43 12.19 -9.06 -4.58
N ASP A 44 13.35 -8.46 -4.82
CA ASP A 44 13.50 -7.04 -5.11
C ASP A 44 12.65 -6.56 -6.29
N VAL A 45 12.57 -7.37 -7.35
CA VAL A 45 11.79 -7.04 -8.55
C VAL A 45 10.30 -6.91 -8.21
N LYS A 46 9.73 -7.92 -7.54
CA LYS A 46 8.31 -7.92 -7.14
C LYS A 46 8.00 -6.82 -6.14
N ARG A 47 8.87 -6.60 -5.16
CA ARG A 47 8.73 -5.54 -4.16
C ARG A 47 8.71 -4.16 -4.82
N ASN A 48 9.77 -3.82 -5.56
CA ASN A 48 9.96 -2.49 -6.15
C ASN A 48 8.85 -2.19 -7.17
N TYR A 49 8.47 -3.19 -7.97
CA TYR A 49 7.33 -3.08 -8.88
C TYR A 49 6.02 -2.85 -8.10
N GLY A 50 5.75 -3.67 -7.09
CA GLY A 50 4.52 -3.62 -6.31
C GLY A 50 4.31 -2.29 -5.61
N VAL A 51 5.33 -1.79 -4.90
CA VAL A 51 5.30 -0.48 -4.24
C VAL A 51 5.10 0.64 -5.27
N SER A 52 5.85 0.63 -6.38
CA SER A 52 5.73 1.67 -7.42
C SER A 52 4.33 1.71 -8.04
N VAL A 53 3.73 0.55 -8.31
CA VAL A 53 2.34 0.43 -8.78
C VAL A 53 1.36 0.99 -7.76
N ILE A 54 1.50 0.63 -6.48
CA ILE A 54 0.62 1.09 -5.41
C ILE A 54 0.69 2.60 -5.23
N ILE A 55 1.89 3.18 -5.28
CA ILE A 55 2.10 4.63 -5.22
C ILE A 55 1.40 5.29 -6.40
N LYS A 56 1.65 4.85 -7.63
CA LYS A 56 1.03 5.41 -8.83
C LYS A 56 -0.50 5.33 -8.79
N LEU A 57 -1.06 4.18 -8.37
CA LEU A 57 -2.50 3.99 -8.22
C LEU A 57 -3.08 5.00 -7.24
N ASN A 58 -2.51 5.12 -6.04
CA ASN A 58 -3.07 5.97 -5.00
C ASN A 58 -2.83 7.47 -5.26
N ALA A 59 -1.69 7.84 -5.84
CA ALA A 59 -1.38 9.20 -6.24
C ALA A 59 -2.38 9.74 -7.29
N ASN A 60 -2.76 8.90 -8.28
CA ASN A 60 -3.72 9.30 -9.32
C ASN A 60 -5.10 9.65 -8.74
N VAL A 61 -5.53 8.98 -7.67
CA VAL A 61 -6.84 9.24 -7.08
C VAL A 61 -6.77 10.46 -6.14
N LEU A 62 -5.59 10.86 -5.67
CA LEU A 62 -5.44 11.88 -4.61
C LEU A 62 -5.57 13.34 -5.09
N ARG A 63 -5.94 13.59 -6.36
CA ARG A 63 -5.99 14.96 -6.94
C ARG A 63 -4.78 15.80 -6.53
N LEU A 64 -3.60 15.15 -6.44
CA LEU A 64 -2.38 15.80 -6.04
C LEU A 64 -2.02 16.88 -7.05
N LYS A 65 -1.40 17.97 -6.59
CA LYS A 65 -0.89 19.01 -7.48
C LYS A 65 0.14 18.44 -8.45
N ASN A 66 0.97 17.52 -7.97
CA ASN A 66 2.03 16.86 -8.72
C ASN A 66 2.01 15.35 -8.46
N ARG A 67 2.43 14.58 -9.47
CA ARG A 67 2.73 13.15 -9.28
C ARG A 67 4.03 12.99 -8.46
N PRO A 68 4.16 11.91 -7.68
CA PRO A 68 5.42 11.56 -7.02
C PRO A 68 6.58 11.53 -8.01
N THR A 69 7.69 12.17 -7.67
CA THR A 69 8.92 12.10 -8.44
C THR A 69 9.56 10.71 -8.30
N ARG A 70 10.52 10.39 -9.17
CA ARG A 70 11.27 9.13 -9.06
C ARG A 70 12.01 9.03 -7.72
N SER A 71 12.60 10.13 -7.23
CA SER A 71 13.29 10.13 -5.94
C SER A 71 12.33 9.85 -4.78
N GLN A 72 11.13 10.44 -4.80
CA GLN A 72 10.10 10.16 -3.78
C GLN A 72 9.65 8.70 -3.82
N VAL A 73 9.50 8.11 -5.02
CA VAL A 73 9.16 6.69 -5.14
C VAL A 73 10.28 5.80 -4.59
N THR A 74 11.55 6.12 -4.86
CA THR A 74 12.69 5.39 -4.28
C THR A 74 12.72 5.52 -2.77
N ASP A 75 12.58 6.73 -2.23
CA ASP A 75 12.56 6.99 -0.79
C ASP A 75 11.44 6.23 -0.06
N ILE A 76 10.23 6.21 -0.64
CA ILE A 76 9.13 5.40 -0.12
C ILE A 76 9.46 3.90 -0.19
N ASN A 77 10.06 3.41 -1.28
CA ASN A 77 10.47 2.00 -1.38
C ASN A 77 11.46 1.62 -0.27
N ASP A 78 12.47 2.46 -0.06
CA ASP A 78 13.50 2.24 0.95
C ASP A 78 12.87 2.25 2.34
N MET A 79 12.06 3.27 2.66
CA MET A 79 11.32 3.32 3.93
C MET A 79 10.43 2.08 4.15
N MET A 80 9.73 1.62 3.11
CA MET A 80 8.90 0.42 3.20
C MET A 80 9.73 -0.83 3.53
N LEU A 81 10.94 -0.95 2.98
CA LEU A 81 11.84 -2.06 3.24
C LEU A 81 12.49 -1.96 4.63
N TYR A 82 12.98 -0.80 5.02
CA TYR A 82 13.71 -0.65 6.29
C TYR A 82 12.77 -0.64 7.50
N ASN A 83 11.67 0.12 7.43
CA ASN A 83 10.84 0.39 8.62
C ASN A 83 9.54 -0.43 8.65
N HIS A 84 9.10 -0.94 7.51
CA HIS A 84 7.76 -1.50 7.35
C HIS A 84 7.74 -2.84 6.59
N SER A 85 8.86 -3.56 6.55
CA SER A 85 8.97 -4.79 5.76
C SER A 85 8.13 -5.95 6.27
N THR A 86 7.61 -5.87 7.49
CA THR A 86 6.64 -6.83 8.05
C THR A 86 5.21 -6.62 7.53
N LEU A 87 4.95 -5.57 6.76
CA LEU A 87 3.68 -5.37 6.05
C LEU A 87 3.72 -6.10 4.71
N SER A 88 2.56 -6.48 4.18
CA SER A 88 2.42 -6.91 2.79
C SER A 88 2.14 -5.72 1.86
N LEU A 89 2.29 -5.94 0.55
CA LEU A 89 1.89 -4.96 -0.48
C LEU A 89 0.37 -4.67 -0.43
N GLU A 90 -0.43 -5.68 -0.09
CA GLU A 90 -1.87 -5.54 0.12
C GLU A 90 -2.20 -4.68 1.34
N GLU A 91 -1.48 -4.86 2.45
CA GLU A 91 -1.60 -4.01 3.65
C GLU A 91 -1.23 -2.57 3.32
N PHE A 92 -0.15 -2.35 2.57
CA PHE A 92 0.26 -1.02 2.12
C PHE A 92 -0.80 -0.34 1.24
N HIS A 93 -1.32 -1.06 0.24
CA HIS A 93 -2.38 -0.52 -0.63
C HIS A 93 -3.66 -0.19 0.14
N TYR A 94 -4.08 -1.10 1.03
CA TYR A 94 -5.26 -0.92 1.88
C TYR A 94 -5.11 0.32 2.77
N ALA A 95 -3.94 0.49 3.40
CA ALA A 95 -3.65 1.63 4.26
C ALA A 95 -3.86 2.97 3.53
N LEU A 96 -3.28 3.13 2.34
CA LEU A 96 -3.41 4.35 1.54
C LEU A 96 -4.85 4.66 1.12
N GLN A 97 -5.61 3.65 0.68
CA GLN A 97 -7.01 3.87 0.29
C GLN A 97 -7.89 4.24 1.49
N HIS A 98 -7.72 3.54 2.61
CA HIS A 98 -8.58 3.73 3.78
C HIS A 98 -8.24 4.98 4.60
N ALA A 99 -6.99 5.45 4.55
CA ALA A 99 -6.63 6.77 5.09
C ALA A 99 -7.43 7.89 4.43
N ARG A 100 -7.59 7.85 3.10
CA ARG A 100 -8.39 8.84 2.35
C ARG A 100 -9.87 8.82 2.74
N TRP A 101 -10.40 7.64 3.06
CA TRP A 101 -11.78 7.49 3.51
C TRP A 101 -11.96 7.77 4.99
N ARG A 102 -10.90 8.21 5.69
CA ARG A 102 -10.90 8.46 7.14
C ARG A 102 -11.39 7.26 7.93
N THR A 103 -11.01 6.05 7.48
CA THR A 103 -11.37 4.80 8.18
C THR A 103 -10.61 4.68 9.51
N PHE A 104 -9.43 5.28 9.60
CA PHE A 104 -8.60 5.25 10.80
C PHE A 104 -8.98 6.41 11.71
N ASP A 105 -8.89 6.18 13.02
CA ASP A 105 -9.22 7.20 14.02
C ASP A 105 -8.21 8.35 14.02
N ARG A 106 -6.96 8.05 13.67
CA ARG A 106 -5.94 9.06 13.42
C ARG A 106 -6.16 9.66 12.04
N LYS A 107 -6.46 10.96 11.99
CA LYS A 107 -6.54 11.72 10.76
C LYS A 107 -5.13 11.83 10.15
N VAL A 108 -5.05 11.60 8.84
CA VAL A 108 -3.82 11.77 8.08
C VAL A 108 -4.08 12.78 6.97
N ASP A 109 -3.33 13.88 7.01
CA ASP A 109 -3.40 14.94 6.02
C ASP A 109 -2.22 14.80 5.06
N HIS A 110 -2.50 14.85 3.76
CA HIS A 110 -1.47 14.71 2.72
C HIS A 110 -0.92 16.06 2.24
N PHE A 111 -1.55 17.19 2.62
CA PHE A 111 -1.18 18.56 2.24
C PHE A 111 -0.87 18.79 0.74
N GLY A 112 -1.43 17.96 -0.14
CA GLY A 112 -1.17 18.00 -1.59
C GLY A 112 0.10 17.29 -2.07
N HIS A 113 0.82 16.60 -1.19
CA HIS A 113 2.04 15.84 -1.46
C HIS A 113 1.83 14.33 -1.29
N PHE A 114 2.68 13.53 -1.91
CA PHE A 114 2.73 12.07 -1.74
C PHE A 114 4.21 11.68 -1.68
N ASP A 115 4.77 11.81 -0.48
CA ASP A 115 6.15 11.56 -0.13
C ASP A 115 6.23 10.54 1.02
N ALA A 116 7.46 10.21 1.45
CA ALA A 116 7.68 9.26 2.52
C ALA A 116 7.03 9.69 3.84
N THR A 117 7.02 10.99 4.16
CA THR A 117 6.40 11.53 5.37
C THR A 117 4.90 11.24 5.40
N TYR A 118 4.17 11.58 4.33
CA TYR A 118 2.75 11.26 4.22
C TYR A 118 2.49 9.74 4.33
N VAL A 119 3.30 8.93 3.64
CA VAL A 119 3.14 7.48 3.66
C VAL A 119 3.42 6.90 5.06
N ALA A 120 4.41 7.42 5.78
CA ALA A 120 4.72 7.02 7.15
C ALA A 120 3.54 7.31 8.10
N ASP A 121 2.92 8.48 8.01
CA ASP A 121 1.75 8.84 8.80
C ASP A 121 0.56 7.92 8.51
N VAL A 122 0.32 7.59 7.24
CA VAL A 122 -0.70 6.62 6.84
C VAL A 122 -0.44 5.24 7.47
N ILE A 123 0.80 4.77 7.40
CA ILE A 123 1.16 3.44 7.93
C ILE A 123 1.05 3.41 9.44
N LEU A 124 1.41 4.50 10.12
CA LEU A 124 1.28 4.63 11.57
C LEU A 124 -0.19 4.55 11.98
N ALA A 125 -1.07 5.36 11.36
CA ALA A 125 -2.51 5.32 11.61
C ALA A 125 -3.11 3.92 11.33
N TYR A 126 -2.67 3.26 10.26
CA TYR A 126 -3.06 1.89 9.94
C TYR A 126 -2.62 0.89 11.01
N LYS A 127 -1.37 0.96 11.48
CA LYS A 127 -0.84 0.05 12.50
C LYS A 127 -1.56 0.19 13.84
N GLU A 128 -1.84 1.43 14.25
CA GLU A 128 -2.65 1.71 15.45
C GLU A 128 -4.07 1.10 15.33
N TRP A 129 -4.69 1.26 14.16
CA TRP A 129 -6.03 0.74 13.89
C TRP A 129 -6.09 -0.80 13.79
N ILE A 130 -5.09 -1.43 13.16
CA ILE A 130 -5.08 -2.88 12.96
C ILE A 130 -4.80 -3.62 14.26
N ASN A 131 -3.96 -3.06 15.13
CA ASN A 131 -3.54 -3.66 16.40
C ASN A 131 -4.53 -3.43 17.54
N ARG A 132 -5.51 -2.55 17.36
CA ARG A 132 -6.60 -2.42 18.32
C ARG A 132 -7.39 -3.72 18.42
N ARG A 133 -7.28 -4.38 19.57
CA ARG A 133 -8.22 -5.41 20.01
C ARG A 133 -9.59 -4.74 20.10
N LYS A 134 -10.64 -5.36 19.56
CA LYS A 134 -12.00 -5.00 19.97
C LYS A 134 -11.99 -5.03 21.50
N LYS A 135 -12.23 -3.90 22.17
CA LYS A 135 -12.74 -3.97 23.53
C LYS A 135 -14.09 -4.68 23.35
N THR A 136 -14.10 -5.96 23.72
CA THR A 136 -15.30 -6.78 23.80
C THR A 136 -16.28 -6.11 24.74
#